data_AF-A0AAP4A3Q6-F1
#
_entry.id   AF-A0AAP4A3Q6-F1
#
_cell.length_a   1.000
_cell.length_b   1.000
_cell.length_c   1.000
_cell.angle_alpha   90.00
_cell.angle_beta   90.00
_cell.angle_gamma   90.00
#
_symmetry.space_group_name_H-M   'P 1'
#
loop_
_entity.id
_entity.type
_entity.pdbx_description
1 polymer ?
#
loop_
_entity_poly.entity_id
_entity_poly.type
_entity_poly.pdbx_seq_one_letter_code
_entity_poly.pdbx_strand_id
1 'polypeptide(L)'
;MENVIEKLRAIEARLDASVYTGNVGDENWREIDDILDAYKPEDYTVECVATEYGEGGRWTTTEEDTYKVTQADGKVAHFSVNRERPATEMQEGGDFTFEFAEVVPKEVTVIRYVSGRAA
;
A
#
# COMPACT_ATOMS: atom_id res chain seq x y z
N MET A 1 -3.53 16.78 18.06
CA MET A 1 -3.63 16.21 16.71
C MET A 1 -3.17 14.78 16.80
N GLU A 2 -3.95 13.85 16.27
CA GLU A 2 -3.66 12.43 16.42
C GLU A 2 -2.58 12.01 15.41
N ASN A 3 -1.58 11.28 15.86
CA ASN A 3 -0.44 10.90 15.05
C ASN A 3 -0.86 9.82 14.03
N VAL A 4 -0.92 10.17 12.73
CA VAL A 4 -1.43 9.28 11.67
C VAL A 4 -0.58 8.02 11.50
N ILE A 5 0.74 8.14 11.69
CA ILE A 5 1.65 6.98 11.63
C ILE A 5 1.29 6.00 12.76
N GLU A 6 1.05 6.48 13.98
CA GLU A 6 0.62 5.64 15.10
C GLU A 6 -0.78 5.04 14.87
N LYS A 7 -1.70 5.74 14.18
CA LYS A 7 -2.98 5.15 13.77
C LYS A 7 -2.79 3.98 12.82
N LEU A 8 -1.98 4.17 11.77
CA LEU A 8 -1.70 3.12 10.79
C LEU A 8 -1.02 1.92 11.45
N ARG A 9 -0.06 2.14 12.35
CA ARG A 9 0.54 1.07 13.19
C ARG A 9 -0.48 0.35 14.08
N ALA A 10 -1.45 1.07 14.63
CA ALA A 10 -2.52 0.46 15.42
C ALA A 10 -3.45 -0.41 14.55
N ILE A 11 -3.73 0.01 13.32
CA ILE A 11 -4.48 -0.79 12.35
C ILE A 11 -3.66 -2.04 11.98
N GLU A 12 -2.39 -1.89 11.61
CA GLU A 12 -1.47 -2.99 11.32
C GLU A 12 -1.44 -4.02 12.46
N ALA A 13 -1.20 -3.59 13.70
CA ALA A 13 -1.16 -4.47 14.86
C ALA A 13 -2.50 -5.20 15.12
N ARG A 14 -3.63 -4.56 14.80
CA ARG A 14 -4.96 -5.18 14.87
C ARG A 14 -5.15 -6.24 13.79
N LEU A 15 -4.61 -6.02 12.60
CA LEU A 15 -4.67 -6.95 11.47
C LEU A 15 -3.73 -8.15 11.68
N ASP A 16 -2.54 -7.96 12.25
CA ASP A 16 -1.58 -9.04 12.57
C ASP A 16 -2.13 -10.00 13.64
N ALA A 17 -2.99 -9.51 14.55
CA ALA A 17 -3.68 -10.35 15.52
C ALA A 17 -4.74 -11.29 14.90
N SER A 18 -5.12 -11.08 13.64
CA SER A 18 -6.00 -11.96 12.86
C SER A 18 -5.17 -13.08 12.21
N VAL A 19 -5.09 -14.23 12.89
CA VAL A 19 -4.22 -15.39 12.61
C VAL A 19 -4.46 -16.09 11.24
N TYR A 20 -5.28 -15.55 10.34
CA TYR A 20 -5.50 -16.12 9.01
C TYR A 20 -5.04 -15.17 7.90
N THR A 21 -4.01 -15.63 7.20
CA THR A 21 -3.55 -15.25 5.86
C THR A 21 -4.63 -14.54 5.03
N GLY A 22 -4.39 -13.26 4.72
CA GLY A 22 -5.30 -12.41 3.96
C GLY A 22 -6.43 -11.83 4.82
N ASN A 23 -6.40 -10.52 5.07
CA ASN A 23 -7.54 -9.85 5.67
C ASN A 23 -8.68 -9.82 4.65
N VAL A 24 -9.80 -10.45 4.97
CA VAL A 24 -11.00 -10.49 4.13
C VAL A 24 -11.97 -9.43 4.62
N GLY A 25 -12.39 -8.54 3.73
CA GLY A 25 -13.49 -7.62 3.98
C GLY A 25 -13.13 -6.14 3.80
N ASP A 26 -14.05 -5.45 3.13
CA ASP A 26 -13.94 -4.05 2.72
C ASP A 26 -13.79 -3.05 3.89
N GLU A 27 -14.27 -3.34 5.11
CA GLU A 27 -14.34 -2.34 6.17
C GLU A 27 -12.97 -1.88 6.68
N ASN A 28 -12.06 -2.82 6.92
CA ASN A 28 -10.70 -2.50 7.37
C ASN A 28 -9.86 -1.87 6.24
N TRP A 29 -10.07 -2.33 5.00
CA TRP A 29 -9.47 -1.71 3.83
C TRP A 29 -9.95 -0.26 3.66
N ARG A 30 -11.26 -0.01 3.74
CA ARG A 30 -11.83 1.33 3.62
C ARG A 30 -11.31 2.28 4.69
N GLU A 31 -11.06 1.80 5.91
CA GLU A 31 -10.42 2.62 6.95
C GLU A 31 -8.99 3.03 6.57
N ILE A 32 -8.21 2.12 5.98
CA ILE A 32 -6.86 2.40 5.46
C ILE A 32 -6.94 3.36 4.27
N ASP A 33 -7.81 3.08 3.31
CA ASP A 33 -8.06 3.89 2.12
C ASP A 33 -8.52 5.32 2.48
N ASP A 34 -9.42 5.45 3.46
CA ASP A 34 -9.88 6.75 3.96
C ASP A 34 -8.72 7.55 4.57
N ILE A 35 -7.78 6.90 5.27
CA ILE A 35 -6.62 7.59 5.87
C ILE A 35 -5.59 7.98 4.80
N LEU A 36 -5.37 7.12 3.81
CA LEU A 36 -4.34 7.29 2.79
C LEU A 36 -4.79 8.18 1.61
N ASP A 37 -6.08 8.16 1.25
CA ASP A 37 -6.65 8.90 0.11
C ASP A 37 -7.61 10.02 0.53
N ALA A 38 -8.56 9.77 1.44
CA ALA A 38 -9.65 10.71 1.74
C ALA A 38 -9.31 11.75 2.82
N TYR A 39 -8.42 11.43 3.76
CA TYR A 39 -8.02 12.32 4.85
C TYR A 39 -6.73 13.07 4.47
N LYS A 40 -6.88 14.37 4.14
CA LYS A 40 -5.75 15.28 3.84
C LYS A 40 -5.87 16.57 4.68
N PRO A 41 -5.83 16.51 6.03
CA PRO A 41 -5.70 17.72 6.83
C PRO A 41 -4.37 18.42 6.52
N GLU A 42 -4.29 19.73 6.80
CA GLU A 42 -3.19 20.63 6.40
C GLU A 42 -1.79 20.21 6.91
N ASP A 43 -1.72 19.25 7.82
CA ASP A 43 -0.55 18.97 8.67
C ASP A 43 0.06 17.56 8.47
N TYR A 44 -0.37 16.80 7.46
CA TYR A 44 0.40 15.64 6.99
C TYR A 44 0.21 15.41 5.49
N THR A 45 1.18 14.75 4.86
CA THR A 45 1.14 14.43 3.43
C THR A 45 1.28 12.94 3.21
N VAL A 46 0.49 12.41 2.28
CA VAL A 46 0.59 11.03 1.79
C VAL A 46 0.92 11.07 0.30
N GLU A 47 1.88 10.26 -0.11
CA GLU A 47 2.31 10.10 -1.49
C GLU A 47 2.43 8.62 -1.80
N CYS A 48 1.79 8.14 -2.88
CA CYS A 48 2.08 6.81 -3.41
C CYS A 48 3.41 6.87 -4.17
N VAL A 49 4.42 6.17 -3.66
CA VAL A 49 5.80 6.24 -4.17
C VAL A 49 6.19 5.04 -5.04
N ALA A 50 5.43 3.95 -4.99
CA ALA A 50 5.60 2.78 -5.83
C ALA A 50 4.28 2.01 -5.95
N THR A 51 4.05 1.46 -7.13
CA THR A 51 2.98 0.49 -7.40
C THR A 51 3.61 -0.70 -8.12
N GLU A 52 3.38 -1.90 -7.60
CA GLU A 52 3.83 -3.16 -8.18
C GLU A 52 2.63 -4.06 -8.51
N TYR A 53 2.69 -4.73 -9.65
CA TYR A 53 1.66 -5.68 -10.09
C TYR A 53 2.22 -7.09 -10.07
N GLY A 54 1.43 -8.04 -9.59
CA GLY A 54 1.81 -9.44 -9.48
C GLY A 54 0.73 -10.40 -9.95
N GLU A 55 1.13 -11.67 -10.04
CA GLU A 55 0.21 -12.77 -10.32
C GLU A 55 -0.54 -13.14 -9.04
N GLY A 56 -1.88 -13.13 -9.10
CA GLY A 56 -2.72 -13.65 -8.04
C GLY A 56 -3.04 -15.14 -8.24
N GLY A 57 -4.16 -15.57 -7.67
CA GLY A 57 -4.77 -16.86 -7.99
C GLY A 57 -5.27 -16.97 -9.44
N ARG A 58 -5.92 -18.10 -9.75
CA ARG A 58 -6.39 -18.46 -11.10
C ARG A 58 -7.25 -17.38 -11.79
N TRP A 59 -7.89 -16.51 -11.03
CA TRP A 59 -8.82 -15.48 -11.51
C TRP A 59 -8.50 -14.08 -10.99
N THR A 60 -7.34 -13.89 -10.36
CA THR A 60 -7.00 -12.68 -9.63
C THR A 60 -5.60 -12.20 -9.97
N THR A 61 -5.38 -10.91 -9.75
CA THR A 61 -4.08 -10.24 -9.85
C THR A 61 -3.81 -9.54 -8.52
N THR A 62 -2.54 -9.38 -8.16
CA THR A 62 -2.18 -8.57 -6.99
C THR A 62 -1.72 -7.19 -7.42
N GLU A 63 -2.07 -6.19 -6.63
CA GLU A 63 -1.60 -4.81 -6.76
C GLU A 63 -1.08 -4.37 -5.39
N GLU A 64 0.19 -4.00 -5.32
CA GLU A 64 0.84 -3.50 -4.12
C GLU A 64 1.20 -2.04 -4.29
N ASP A 65 0.57 -1.17 -3.50
CA ASP A 65 0.85 0.26 -3.42
C ASP A 65 1.67 0.57 -2.16
N THR A 66 2.78 1.27 -2.34
CA THR A 66 3.60 1.76 -1.22
C THR A 66 3.39 3.25 -1.05
N TYR A 67 2.95 3.65 0.15
CA TYR A 67 2.68 5.02 0.53
C TYR A 67 3.74 5.55 1.47
N LYS A 68 4.21 6.76 1.21
CA LYS A 68 5.02 7.56 2.12
C LYS A 68 4.12 8.52 2.89
N VAL A 69 4.13 8.40 4.21
CA VAL A 69 3.37 9.26 5.13
C VAL A 69 4.35 10.19 5.85
N THR A 70 4.17 11.50 5.70
CA THR A 70 5.00 12.53 6.36
C THR A 70 4.13 13.38 7.28
N GLN A 71 4.48 13.45 8.56
CA GLN A 71 3.78 14.30 9.53
C GLN A 71 4.32 15.73 9.59
N ALA A 72 3.53 16.64 10.15
CA ALA A 72 3.95 18.02 10.43
C ALA A 72 5.22 18.13 11.27
N ASP A 73 5.49 17.16 12.17
CA ASP A 73 6.72 17.12 12.96
C ASP A 73 7.95 16.60 12.19
N GLY A 74 7.79 16.30 10.90
CA GLY A 74 8.84 15.82 10.00
C GLY A 74 9.09 14.31 10.06
N LYS A 75 8.36 13.56 10.90
CA LYS A 75 8.47 12.09 10.91
C LYS A 75 7.91 11.51 9.63
N VAL A 76 8.63 10.51 9.11
CA VAL A 76 8.27 9.79 7.89
C VAL A 76 8.18 8.31 8.20
N ALA A 77 7.12 7.66 7.71
CA ALA A 77 6.98 6.21 7.66
C ALA A 77 6.47 5.79 6.28
N HIS A 78 6.72 4.54 5.90
CA HIS A 78 6.21 3.98 4.65
C HIS A 78 5.33 2.78 4.97
N PHE A 79 4.23 2.65 4.26
CA PHE A 79 3.29 1.55 4.43
C PHE A 79 2.96 0.95 3.08
N SER A 80 2.94 -0.38 2.99
CA SER A 80 2.50 -1.11 1.80
C SER A 80 1.08 -1.62 2.00
N VAL A 81 0.25 -1.48 0.97
CA VAL A 81 -1.05 -2.13 0.86
C VAL A 81 -0.97 -3.07 -0.33
N ASN A 82 -1.05 -4.38 -0.10
CA ASN A 82 -1.20 -5.37 -1.17
C ASN A 82 -2.66 -5.80 -1.25
N ARG A 83 -3.24 -5.79 -2.44
CA ARG A 83 -4.64 -6.15 -2.70
C ARG A 83 -4.73 -7.22 -3.76
N GLU A 84 -5.49 -8.27 -3.49
CA GLU A 84 -5.87 -9.27 -4.48
C GLU A 84 -7.19 -8.85 -5.15
N ARG A 85 -7.11 -8.46 -6.41
CA ARG A 85 -8.22 -7.95 -7.22
C ARG A 85 -8.60 -8.93 -8.33
N PRO A 86 -9.83 -8.88 -8.86
CA PRO A 86 -10.20 -9.67 -10.03
C PRO A 86 -9.33 -9.33 -11.24
N ALA A 87 -8.88 -10.35 -11.98
CA ALA A 87 -8.07 -10.16 -13.19
C ALA A 87 -8.84 -9.52 -14.36
N THR A 88 -10.18 -9.44 -14.28
CA THR A 88 -11.05 -8.82 -15.29
C THR A 88 -12.20 -8.07 -14.62
N GLU A 89 -12.60 -6.92 -15.16
CA GLU A 89 -13.75 -6.10 -14.69
C GLU A 89 -15.09 -6.87 -14.59
N MET A 90 -15.21 -8.05 -15.24
CA MET A 90 -16.44 -8.86 -15.23
C MET A 90 -16.74 -9.59 -13.91
N GLN A 91 -15.90 -9.41 -12.88
CA GLN A 91 -16.20 -9.82 -11.52
C GLN A 91 -16.31 -8.57 -10.63
N GLU A 92 -17.33 -7.75 -10.88
CA GLU A 92 -17.67 -6.65 -9.99
C GLU A 92 -17.95 -7.19 -8.58
N GLY A 93 -17.23 -6.67 -7.58
CA GLY A 93 -17.64 -6.75 -6.19
C GLY A 93 -16.77 -7.57 -5.21
N GLY A 94 -15.47 -7.75 -5.42
CA GLY A 94 -14.65 -8.32 -4.35
C GLY A 94 -13.16 -8.01 -4.44
N ASP A 95 -12.66 -7.22 -3.51
CA ASP A 95 -11.30 -7.44 -3.02
C ASP A 95 -11.32 -8.76 -2.25
N PHE A 96 -10.55 -9.74 -2.72
CA PHE A 96 -10.59 -11.07 -2.13
C PHE A 96 -9.83 -11.10 -0.80
N THR A 97 -8.67 -10.44 -0.78
CA THR A 97 -7.81 -10.31 0.38
C THR A 97 -6.98 -9.02 0.27
N PHE A 98 -6.57 -8.49 1.42
CA PHE A 98 -5.53 -7.47 1.48
C PHE A 98 -4.51 -7.76 2.58
N GLU A 99 -3.30 -7.23 2.40
CA GLU A 99 -2.24 -7.18 3.38
C GLU A 99 -1.79 -5.73 3.58
N PHE A 100 -1.47 -5.39 4.82
CA PHE A 100 -1.05 -4.04 5.20
C PHE A 100 0.12 -4.13 6.18
N ALA A 101 1.20 -3.41 5.90
CA ALA A 101 2.41 -3.45 6.73
C ALA A 101 3.20 -2.15 6.67
N GLU A 102 3.89 -1.80 7.76
CA GLU A 102 4.96 -0.79 7.74
C GLU A 102 6.20 -1.37 7.04
N VAL A 103 6.72 -0.65 6.05
CA VAL A 103 7.87 -1.08 5.24
C VAL A 103 9.03 -0.10 5.36
N VAL A 104 10.26 -0.62 5.24
CA VAL A 104 11.48 0.19 5.25
C VAL A 104 12.03 0.27 3.83
N PRO A 105 12.12 1.47 3.22
CA PRO A 105 12.70 1.64 1.90
C PRO A 105 14.14 1.13 1.86
N LYS A 106 14.48 0.37 0.82
CA LYS A 106 15.85 -0.07 0.55
C LYS A 106 16.48 0.80 -0.51
N GLU A 107 17.67 1.31 -0.24
CA GLU A 107 18.47 2.00 -1.26
C GLU A 107 18.93 0.98 -2.31
N VAL A 108 18.68 1.27 -3.60
CA VAL A 108 19.09 0.41 -4.72
C VAL A 108 19.87 1.20 -5.77
N THR A 109 20.86 0.56 -6.38
CA THR A 109 21.62 1.13 -7.50
C THR A 109 21.08 0.58 -8.82
N VAL A 110 20.65 1.46 -9.73
CA VAL A 110 20.12 1.07 -11.06
C VAL A 110 21.18 1.33 -12.13
N ILE A 111 21.59 0.28 -12.85
CA ILE A 111 22.47 0.41 -14.03
C ILE A 111 21.59 0.47 -15.28
N ARG A 112 21.60 1.61 -15.98
CA ARG A 112 20.89 1.79 -17.26
C ARG A 112 21.88 1.76 -18.42
N TYR A 113 21.74 0.79 -19.31
CA TYR A 113 22.51 0.72 -20.55
C TYR A 113 21.81 1.53 -21.63
N VAL A 114 22.53 2.46 -22.26
CA VAL A 114 22.02 3.25 -23.39
C VAL A 114 22.66 2.72 -24.66
N SER A 115 21.86 2.37 -25.67
CA SER A 115 22.36 1.93 -26.96
C SER A 115 22.95 3.12 -27.73
N GLY A 116 24.27 3.13 -27.91
CA GLY A 116 24.95 4.09 -28.78
C GLY A 116 24.93 3.62 -30.22
N ARG A 117 24.40 4.43 -31.15
CA ARG A 117 24.73 4.28 -32.58
C ARG A 117 26.19 4.69 -32.75
N ALA A 118 27.04 3.76 -33.19
CA ALA A 118 28.40 4.10 -33.61
C ALA A 118 28.31 5.14 -34.74
N ALA A 119 28.99 6.27 -34.56
CA ALA A 119 29.12 7.34 -35.53
C ALA A 119 29.94 6.91 -36.75
#